data_AF-A0A842W0P3-F1
#
_entry.id   AF-A0A842W0P3-F1
#
_cell.length_a   1.000
_cell.length_b   1.000
_cell.length_c   1.000
_cell.angle_alpha   90.00
_cell.angle_beta   90.00
_cell.angle_gamma   90.00
#
_symmetry.space_group_name_H-M   'P 1'
#
loop_
_entity.id
_entity.type
_entity.pdbx_description
1 polymer ?
#
loop_
_entity_poly.entity_id
_entity_poly.type
_entity_poly.pdbx_seq_one_letter_code
_entity_poly.pdbx_strand_id
1 'polypeptide(L)'
;MSPTINIGDVVYYTHIENDIDDSGIEIGDIIVIKGPQYFYENGLDPYIWSYINNGTPIIHRAINKHYNEVEEEWYFETKGDNNEFSDGCLRGIFDDGYGTFDLNFSNPILVPETEIIGIVHYIIPWLGYLGLYFNVACLFIIGIILIIILKDYLGISMKIVRKKK
;
A
#
# COMPACT_ATOMS: atom_id res chain seq x y z
N MET A 1 -5.75 8.66 -13.75
CA MET A 1 -5.20 9.87 -13.11
C MET A 1 -3.89 9.47 -12.47
N SER A 2 -2.90 10.36 -12.37
CA SER A 2 -1.71 10.05 -11.58
C SER A 2 -2.09 9.89 -10.11
N PRO A 3 -1.46 8.98 -9.36
CA PRO A 3 -1.75 8.85 -7.94
C PRO A 3 -1.25 10.07 -7.18
N THR A 4 -1.96 10.39 -6.11
CA THR A 4 -1.56 11.36 -5.09
C THR A 4 -0.48 10.78 -4.19
N ILE A 5 -0.55 9.48 -3.88
CA ILE A 5 0.41 8.75 -3.02
C ILE A 5 1.26 7.82 -3.87
N ASN A 6 2.59 7.92 -3.73
CA ASN A 6 3.55 7.10 -4.44
C ASN A 6 4.28 6.15 -3.47
N ILE A 7 4.89 5.09 -4.03
CA ILE A 7 5.81 4.23 -3.27
C ILE A 7 6.93 5.11 -2.69
N GLY A 8 7.20 4.90 -1.40
CA GLY A 8 8.22 5.64 -0.66
C GLY A 8 7.71 6.93 -0.01
N ASP A 9 6.44 7.27 -0.16
CA ASP A 9 5.84 8.37 0.60
C ASP A 9 5.49 7.92 2.03
N VAL A 10 5.60 8.83 2.99
CA VAL A 10 5.09 8.64 4.35
C VAL A 10 3.83 9.47 4.50
N VAL A 11 2.77 8.86 5.02
CA VAL A 11 1.50 9.55 5.26
C VAL A 11 1.33 9.87 6.74
N TYR A 12 0.67 10.99 7.01
CA TYR A 12 0.13 11.33 8.32
C TYR A 12 -1.40 11.38 8.18
N TYR A 13 -2.08 10.64 9.05
CA TYR A 13 -3.54 10.55 9.08
C TYR A 13 -4.06 10.92 10.47
N THR A 14 -5.28 11.45 10.51
CA THR A 14 -6.01 11.67 11.76
C THR A 14 -6.77 10.40 12.10
N HIS A 15 -6.63 9.92 13.34
CA HIS A 15 -7.41 8.78 13.80
C HIS A 15 -8.88 9.17 13.93
N ILE A 16 -9.77 8.36 13.34
CA ILE A 16 -11.20 8.48 13.58
C ILE A 16 -11.52 7.59 14.78
N GLU A 17 -11.96 8.19 15.87
CA GLU A 17 -12.60 7.44 16.96
C GLU A 17 -14.04 7.14 16.52
N ASN A 18 -14.53 5.92 16.83
CA ASN A 18 -15.81 5.34 16.36
C ASN A 18 -17.09 6.08 16.81
N ASP A 19 -17.04 7.37 17.11
CA ASP A 19 -18.10 8.13 17.81
C ASP A 19 -18.40 9.48 17.13
N ILE A 20 -18.04 9.64 15.85
CA ILE A 20 -18.42 10.83 15.08
C ILE A 20 -19.77 10.53 14.42
N ASP A 21 -20.81 11.23 14.88
CA ASP A 21 -22.23 11.19 14.48
C ASP A 21 -22.50 11.38 12.95
N ASP A 22 -21.44 11.61 12.17
CA ASP A 22 -21.38 11.67 10.71
C ASP A 22 -19.94 11.30 10.36
N SER A 23 -19.71 10.26 9.55
CA SER A 23 -18.36 9.65 9.37
C SER A 23 -17.22 10.63 9.09
N GLY A 24 -17.52 11.84 8.63
CA GLY A 24 -16.56 12.89 8.32
C GLY A 24 -15.68 12.55 7.12
N ILE A 25 -15.87 11.35 6.54
CA ILE A 25 -15.20 10.85 5.35
C ILE A 25 -16.03 11.29 4.15
N GLU A 26 -15.37 11.98 3.22
CA GLU A 26 -15.95 12.44 1.99
C GLU A 26 -15.46 11.66 0.77
N ILE A 27 -16.26 11.69 -0.30
CA ILE A 27 -15.86 11.12 -1.58
C ILE A 27 -14.61 11.87 -2.07
N GLY A 28 -13.57 11.10 -2.39
CA GLY A 28 -12.27 11.62 -2.79
C GLY A 28 -11.25 11.62 -1.66
N ASP A 29 -11.65 11.44 -0.40
CA ASP A 29 -10.69 11.31 0.70
C ASP A 29 -9.83 10.07 0.53
N ILE A 30 -8.59 10.20 0.98
CA ILE A 30 -7.67 9.07 1.08
C ILE A 30 -7.75 8.57 2.51
N ILE A 31 -8.30 7.38 2.67
CA ILE A 31 -8.57 6.73 3.95
C ILE A 31 -7.54 5.64 4.23
N VAL A 32 -7.32 5.40 5.51
CA VAL A 32 -6.50 4.31 6.03
C VAL A 32 -7.42 3.27 6.61
N ILE A 33 -7.32 2.05 6.10
CA ILE A 33 -8.13 0.90 6.51
C ILE A 33 -7.26 -0.02 7.37
N LYS A 34 -7.83 -0.64 8.41
CA LYS A 34 -7.11 -1.47 9.40
C LYS A 34 -6.15 -2.48 8.78
N GLY A 35 -6.60 -3.12 7.70
CA GLY A 35 -5.78 -4.03 6.92
C GLY A 35 -6.58 -4.81 5.88
N PRO A 36 -5.95 -5.78 5.20
CA PRO A 36 -6.57 -6.48 4.08
C PRO A 36 -7.57 -7.57 4.49
N GLN A 37 -7.65 -7.91 5.78
CA GLN A 37 -8.45 -9.03 6.28
C GLN A 37 -9.93 -8.90 5.89
N TYR A 38 -10.52 -7.71 6.05
CA TYR A 38 -11.91 -7.47 5.67
C TYR A 38 -12.18 -7.79 4.20
N PHE A 39 -11.26 -7.43 3.29
CA PHE A 39 -11.40 -7.72 1.87
C PHE A 39 -11.32 -9.21 1.58
N TYR A 40 -10.40 -9.92 2.24
CA TYR A 40 -10.26 -11.37 2.07
C TYR A 40 -11.50 -12.13 2.54
N GLU A 41 -12.08 -11.71 3.67
CA GLU A 41 -13.31 -12.29 4.21
C GLU A 41 -14.54 -11.98 3.33
N ASN A 42 -14.50 -10.87 2.57
CA ASN A 42 -15.56 -10.43 1.66
C ASN A 42 -15.29 -10.80 0.18
N GLY A 43 -14.41 -11.76 -0.07
CA GLY A 43 -14.30 -12.41 -1.38
C GLY A 43 -13.18 -11.91 -2.29
N LEU A 44 -12.31 -11.01 -1.82
CA LEU A 44 -11.07 -10.69 -2.52
C LEU A 44 -10.08 -11.85 -2.38
N ASP A 45 -9.57 -12.37 -3.50
CA ASP A 45 -8.51 -13.38 -3.45
C ASP A 45 -7.19 -12.77 -2.91
N PRO A 46 -6.61 -13.30 -1.81
CA PRO A 46 -5.36 -12.78 -1.24
C PRO A 46 -4.18 -12.74 -2.22
N TYR A 47 -4.19 -13.59 -3.25
CA TYR A 47 -3.20 -13.58 -4.31
C TYR A 47 -3.14 -12.24 -5.05
N ILE A 48 -4.28 -11.55 -5.22
CA ILE A 48 -4.36 -10.23 -5.88
C ILE A 48 -3.46 -9.22 -5.18
N TRP A 49 -3.32 -9.34 -3.86
CA TRP A 49 -2.48 -8.48 -3.04
C TRP A 49 -1.21 -9.17 -2.55
N SER A 50 -0.78 -10.26 -3.20
CA SER A 50 0.45 -10.97 -2.81
C SER A 50 0.50 -11.34 -1.32
N TYR A 51 -0.66 -11.65 -0.72
CA TYR A 51 -0.79 -12.03 0.68
C TYR A 51 -0.20 -11.00 1.67
N ILE A 52 -0.57 -9.71 1.51
CA ILE A 52 -0.26 -8.67 2.51
C ILE A 52 -0.72 -9.15 3.89
N ASN A 53 0.10 -8.86 4.91
CA ASN A 53 -0.20 -9.25 6.28
C ASN A 53 -1.45 -8.52 6.81
N ASN A 54 -2.35 -9.25 7.49
CA ASN A 54 -3.62 -8.70 8.02
C ASN A 54 -3.47 -7.48 8.92
N GLY A 55 -2.34 -7.32 9.63
CA GLY A 55 -2.07 -6.15 10.47
C GLY A 55 -1.40 -4.99 9.74
N THR A 56 -1.27 -5.05 8.42
CA THR A 56 -0.71 -3.96 7.60
C THR A 56 -1.83 -3.05 7.16
N PRO A 57 -1.89 -1.79 7.64
CA PRO A 57 -2.88 -0.84 7.17
C PRO A 57 -2.75 -0.60 5.67
N ILE A 58 -3.89 -0.47 5.00
CA ILE A 58 -3.94 -0.20 3.56
C ILE A 58 -4.51 1.19 3.32
N ILE A 59 -4.02 1.88 2.30
CA ILE A 59 -4.38 3.27 2.00
C ILE A 59 -5.12 3.31 0.67
N HIS A 60 -6.38 3.71 0.73
CA HIS A 60 -7.29 3.67 -0.41
C HIS A 60 -8.03 4.99 -0.54
N ARG A 61 -8.58 5.27 -1.72
CA ARG A 61 -9.44 6.43 -1.96
C ARG A 61 -10.89 6.02 -1.86
N ALA A 62 -11.68 6.75 -1.07
CA ALA A 62 -13.13 6.64 -1.07
C ALA A 62 -13.68 7.20 -2.39
N ILE A 63 -14.44 6.39 -3.13
CA ILE A 63 -15.03 6.79 -4.42
C ILE A 63 -16.55 6.86 -4.37
N ASN A 64 -17.16 6.22 -3.39
CA ASN A 64 -18.59 6.31 -3.12
C ASN A 64 -18.86 6.07 -1.63
N LYS A 65 -19.99 6.56 -1.13
CA LYS A 65 -20.44 6.31 0.25
C LYS A 65 -21.95 6.12 0.32
N HIS A 66 -22.41 5.19 1.14
CA HIS A 66 -23.83 4.96 1.40
C HIS A 66 -24.06 4.65 2.88
N TYR A 67 -25.19 5.09 3.40
CA TYR A 67 -25.58 4.81 4.77
C TYR A 67 -26.52 3.61 4.80
N ASN A 68 -26.24 2.64 5.67
CA ASN A 68 -27.13 1.52 5.92
C ASN A 68 -28.01 1.82 7.15
N GLU A 69 -29.29 2.14 6.93
CA GLU A 69 -30.23 2.46 8.02
C GLU A 69 -30.51 1.29 8.97
N VAL A 70 -30.23 0.04 8.57
CA VAL A 70 -30.46 -1.14 9.42
C VAL A 70 -29.31 -1.36 10.39
N GLU A 71 -28.09 -1.11 9.94
CA GLU A 71 -26.86 -1.29 10.73
C GLU A 71 -26.41 0.03 11.37
N GLU A 72 -27.07 1.13 11.03
CA GLU A 72 -26.76 2.49 11.45
C GLU A 72 -25.30 2.89 11.13
N GLU A 73 -24.74 2.37 10.03
CA GLU A 73 -23.32 2.48 9.69
C GLU A 73 -23.09 2.98 8.25
N TRP A 74 -22.05 3.79 8.06
CA TRP A 74 -21.58 4.18 6.74
C TRP A 74 -20.72 3.11 6.08
N TYR A 75 -20.93 2.92 4.79
CA TYR A 75 -20.15 2.00 3.97
C TYR A 75 -19.57 2.71 2.76
N PHE A 76 -18.32 2.37 2.45
CA PHE A 76 -17.52 3.06 1.47
C PHE A 76 -17.12 2.12 0.35
N GLU A 77 -17.34 2.56 -0.88
CA GLU A 77 -16.68 1.95 -2.03
C GLU A 77 -15.29 2.55 -2.15
N THR A 78 -14.26 1.69 -2.24
CA THR A 78 -12.87 2.11 -2.20
C THR A 78 -12.09 1.63 -3.41
N LYS A 79 -10.95 2.28 -3.67
CA LYS A 79 -9.95 1.77 -4.62
C LYS A 79 -8.55 2.19 -4.21
N GLY A 80 -7.55 1.41 -4.64
CA GLY A 80 -6.17 1.89 -4.63
C GLY A 80 -6.04 3.24 -5.36
N ASP A 81 -5.16 4.12 -4.90
CA ASP A 81 -5.12 5.51 -5.37
C ASP A 81 -4.83 5.65 -6.88
N ASN A 82 -4.11 4.68 -7.45
CA ASN A 82 -3.84 4.58 -8.89
C ASN A 82 -4.70 3.52 -9.61
N ASN A 83 -5.63 2.87 -8.92
CA ASN A 83 -6.40 1.78 -9.53
C ASN A 83 -7.49 2.35 -10.43
N GLU A 84 -7.71 1.66 -11.55
CA GLU A 84 -8.81 1.96 -12.48
C GLU A 84 -10.16 1.52 -11.91
N PHE A 85 -10.15 0.40 -11.18
CA PHE A 85 -11.34 -0.27 -10.68
C PHE A 85 -11.43 -0.22 -9.16
N SER A 86 -12.67 -0.31 -8.68
CA SER A 86 -13.03 -0.46 -7.27
C SER A 86 -12.55 -1.80 -6.71
N ASP A 87 -12.30 -1.85 -5.41
CA ASP A 87 -11.90 -3.07 -4.71
C ASP A 87 -13.05 -4.09 -4.69
N GLY A 88 -12.71 -5.37 -4.85
CA GLY A 88 -13.70 -6.44 -4.94
C GLY A 88 -14.31 -6.66 -6.33
N CYS A 89 -14.10 -5.74 -7.28
CA CYS A 89 -14.56 -5.94 -8.66
C CYS A 89 -13.76 -7.00 -9.43
N LEU A 90 -12.56 -7.35 -8.96
CA LEU A 90 -11.68 -8.34 -9.60
C LEU A 90 -11.64 -9.63 -8.78
N ARG A 91 -11.95 -10.76 -9.40
CA ARG A 91 -11.87 -12.09 -8.79
C ARG A 91 -10.98 -13.01 -9.61
N GLY A 92 -9.98 -13.62 -8.96
CA GLY A 92 -9.19 -14.68 -9.57
C GLY A 92 -10.00 -15.98 -9.69
N ILE A 93 -9.99 -16.59 -10.87
CA ILE A 93 -10.51 -17.93 -11.12
C ILE A 93 -9.33 -18.75 -11.63
N PHE A 94 -8.83 -19.65 -10.80
CA PHE A 94 -7.69 -20.49 -11.12
C PHE A 94 -8.19 -21.93 -11.33
N ASP A 95 -8.08 -22.42 -12.56
CA ASP A 95 -8.40 -23.80 -12.94
C ASP A 95 -7.16 -24.47 -13.56
N ASP A 96 -7.10 -25.80 -13.57
CA ASP A 96 -5.93 -26.65 -13.84
C ASP A 96 -5.16 -26.26 -15.12
N GLY A 97 -4.25 -25.28 -14.99
CA GLY A 97 -3.31 -24.83 -16.02
C GLY A 97 -3.49 -23.39 -16.54
N TYR A 98 -4.54 -22.66 -16.14
CA TYR A 98 -4.68 -21.25 -16.49
C TYR A 98 -5.45 -20.44 -15.44
N GLY A 99 -5.03 -19.19 -15.22
CA GLY A 99 -5.74 -18.23 -14.37
C GLY A 99 -6.54 -17.26 -15.24
N THR A 100 -7.84 -17.15 -14.99
CA THR A 100 -8.68 -16.06 -15.50
C THR A 100 -9.02 -15.09 -14.38
N PHE A 101 -9.38 -13.87 -14.77
CA PHE A 101 -9.95 -12.89 -13.86
C PHE A 101 -11.37 -12.58 -14.29
N ASP A 102 -12.30 -12.68 -13.36
CA ASP A 102 -13.67 -12.18 -13.52
C ASP A 102 -13.73 -10.73 -13.04
N LEU A 103 -14.36 -9.88 -13.83
CA LEU A 103 -14.47 -8.45 -13.59
C LEU A 103 -15.94 -8.06 -13.48
N ASN A 104 -16.41 -7.81 -12.25
CA ASN A 104 -17.80 -7.49 -11.96
C ASN A 104 -17.92 -6.16 -11.22
N PHE A 105 -18.35 -5.13 -11.94
CA PHE A 105 -18.57 -3.79 -11.40
C PHE A 105 -19.86 -3.62 -10.61
N SER A 106 -20.76 -4.61 -10.65
CA SER A 106 -22.07 -4.51 -10.01
C SER A 106 -22.05 -4.91 -8.53
N ASN A 107 -20.93 -5.45 -8.03
CA ASN A 107 -20.82 -5.93 -6.67
C ASN A 107 -19.42 -5.67 -6.07
N PRO A 108 -19.02 -4.40 -5.90
CA PRO A 108 -17.77 -4.07 -5.22
C PRO A 108 -17.81 -4.49 -3.75
N ILE A 109 -16.64 -4.66 -3.14
CA ILE A 109 -16.56 -4.82 -1.67
C ILE A 109 -16.76 -3.45 -1.05
N LEU A 110 -17.74 -3.35 -0.16
CA LEU A 110 -18.06 -2.13 0.56
C LEU A 110 -17.41 -2.20 1.94
N VAL A 111 -16.57 -1.22 2.25
CA VAL A 111 -15.80 -1.15 3.49
C VAL A 111 -16.64 -0.39 4.53
N PRO A 112 -17.00 -1.01 5.66
CA PRO A 112 -17.73 -0.33 6.73
C PRO A 112 -16.83 0.71 7.39
N GLU A 113 -17.45 1.76 7.91
CA GLU A 113 -16.78 2.83 8.65
C GLU A 113 -15.92 2.28 9.78
N THR A 114 -16.40 1.27 10.50
CA THR A 114 -15.65 0.63 11.59
C THR A 114 -14.32 0.03 11.17
N GLU A 115 -14.09 -0.26 9.88
CA GLU A 115 -12.82 -0.77 9.36
C GLU A 115 -11.84 0.35 8.96
N ILE A 116 -12.28 1.61 8.97
CA ILE A 116 -11.48 2.78 8.63
C ILE A 116 -10.88 3.37 9.92
N ILE A 117 -9.55 3.46 9.96
CA ILE A 117 -8.83 3.99 11.13
C ILE A 117 -8.46 5.46 11.01
N GLY A 118 -8.65 6.07 9.84
CA GLY A 118 -8.41 7.49 9.69
C GLY A 118 -8.35 8.03 8.26
N ILE A 119 -8.22 9.35 8.14
CA ILE A 119 -8.10 10.09 6.87
C ILE A 119 -6.71 10.70 6.76
N VAL A 120 -6.07 10.52 5.60
CA VAL A 120 -4.75 11.08 5.28
C VAL A 120 -4.87 12.58 5.03
N HIS A 121 -4.11 13.38 5.78
CA HIS A 121 -4.05 14.84 5.59
C HIS A 121 -2.75 15.32 4.97
N TYR A 122 -1.64 14.64 5.26
CA TYR A 122 -0.32 15.05 4.82
C TYR A 122 0.48 13.89 4.26
N ILE A 123 1.27 14.19 3.25
CA ILE A 123 2.16 13.27 2.58
C ILE A 123 3.56 13.89 2.62
N ILE A 124 4.53 13.12 3.08
CA ILE A 124 5.95 13.47 3.05
C ILE A 124 6.60 12.62 1.96
N PRO A 125 6.90 13.20 0.79
CA PRO A 125 7.42 12.44 -0.33
C PRO A 125 8.77 11.81 -0.01
N TRP A 126 8.99 10.59 -0.53
CA TRP A 126 10.27 9.88 -0.55
C TRP A 126 10.88 9.49 0.81
N LEU A 127 10.35 9.97 1.93
CA LEU A 127 10.90 9.68 3.25
C LEU A 127 10.83 8.18 3.60
N GLY A 128 9.82 7.48 3.08
CA GLY A 128 9.62 6.04 3.26
C GLY A 128 10.70 5.21 2.58
N TYR A 129 11.39 5.75 1.57
CA TYR A 129 12.53 5.07 0.96
C TYR A 129 13.71 4.87 1.92
N LEU A 130 13.84 5.73 2.94
CA LEU A 130 14.80 5.47 4.01
C LEU A 130 14.48 4.12 4.66
N GLY A 131 13.23 3.87 5.04
CA GLY A 131 12.81 2.58 5.62
C GLY A 131 12.97 1.40 4.65
N LEU A 132 12.55 1.57 3.38
CA LEU A 132 12.58 0.49 2.38
C LEU A 132 14.01 0.05 2.01
N TYR A 133 14.96 0.98 1.92
CA TYR A 133 16.30 0.71 1.40
C TYR A 133 17.42 0.80 2.44
N PHE A 134 17.11 1.12 3.71
CA PHE A 134 18.14 1.25 4.76
C PHE A 134 19.05 0.02 4.82
N ASN A 135 18.46 -1.17 4.91
CA ASN A 135 19.22 -2.41 5.06
C ASN A 135 20.09 -2.70 3.82
N VAL A 136 19.57 -2.47 2.62
CA VAL A 136 20.32 -2.67 1.37
C VAL A 136 21.50 -1.70 1.30
N ALA A 137 21.27 -0.43 1.65
CA ALA A 137 22.32 0.57 1.72
C ALA A 137 23.40 0.20 2.76
N CYS A 138 23.00 -0.26 3.95
CA CYS A 138 23.93 -0.75 4.98
C CYS A 138 24.77 -1.93 4.48
N LEU A 139 24.13 -2.93 3.85
CA LEU A 139 24.85 -4.09 3.28
C LEU A 139 25.85 -3.66 2.20
N PHE A 140 25.47 -2.72 1.34
CA PHE A 140 26.35 -2.18 0.31
C PHE A 140 27.58 -1.49 0.92
N ILE A 141 27.38 -0.67 1.96
CA ILE A 141 28.47 0.01 2.69
C ILE A 141 29.39 -1.01 3.36
N ILE A 142 28.82 -2.03 4.03
CA ILE A 142 29.60 -3.12 4.64
C ILE A 142 30.43 -3.84 3.59
N GLY A 143 29.86 -4.14 2.42
CA GLY A 143 30.57 -4.75 1.29
C GLY A 143 31.76 -3.92 0.83
N ILE A 144 31.60 -2.59 0.69
CA ILE A 144 32.70 -1.68 0.34
C ILE A 144 33.81 -1.73 1.40
N ILE A 145 33.45 -1.67 2.68
CA ILE A 145 34.42 -1.72 3.78
C ILE A 145 35.21 -3.04 3.74
N LEU A 146 34.53 -4.18 3.51
CA LEU A 146 35.18 -5.47 3.39
C LEU A 146 36.16 -5.54 2.21
N ILE A 147 35.81 -4.96 1.06
CA ILE A 147 36.70 -4.88 -0.11
C ILE A 147 37.96 -4.06 0.23
N ILE A 148 37.80 -2.94 0.96
CA ILE A 148 38.93 -2.10 1.39
C ILE A 148 39.85 -2.90 2.33
N ILE A 149 39.29 -3.56 3.34
CA ILE A 149 40.05 -4.39 4.29
C ILE A 149 40.78 -5.52 3.57
N LEU A 150 40.11 -6.23 2.65
CA LEU A 150 40.69 -7.35 1.91
C LEU A 150 41.84 -6.87 1.02
N LYS A 151 41.66 -5.73 0.35
CA LYS A 151 42.70 -5.10 -0.47
C LYS A 151 43.94 -4.79 0.38
N ASP A 152 43.75 -4.24 1.57
CA ASP A 152 44.85 -3.91 2.48
C ASP A 152 45.51 -5.20 3.03
N TYR A 153 44.74 -6.24 3.36
CA TYR A 153 45.26 -7.55 3.80
C TYR A 153 46.08 -8.27 2.73
N LEU A 154 45.63 -8.23 1.47
CA LEU A 154 46.30 -8.88 0.34
C LEU A 154 47.44 -8.04 -0.26
N GLY A 155 47.67 -6.82 0.25
CA GLY A 155 48.71 -5.92 -0.28
C GLY A 155 48.43 -5.46 -1.72
N ILE A 156 47.17 -5.44 -2.16
CA ILE A 156 46.80 -5.09 -3.54
C ILE A 156 46.87 -3.57 -3.72
N SER A 157 47.72 -3.09 -4.62
CA SER A 157 47.73 -1.68 -5.02
C SER A 157 46.75 -1.43 -6.17
N MET A 158 45.78 -0.54 -5.96
CA MET A 158 44.89 -0.05 -7.03
C MET A 158 45.36 1.33 -7.49
N LYS A 159 45.62 1.50 -8.79
CA LYS A 159 45.86 2.81 -9.41
C LYS A 159 44.68 3.18 -10.29
N ILE A 160 44.01 4.29 -9.99
CA ILE A 160 42.98 4.87 -10.86
C ILE A 160 43.70 5.61 -12.00
N VAL A 161 43.61 5.09 -13.23
CA VAL A 161 44.18 5.74 -14.41
C VAL A 161 43.08 6.45 -15.19
N ARG A 162 43.15 7.79 -15.26
CA ARG A 162 42.20 8.58 -16.06
C ARG A 162 42.60 8.50 -17.53
N LYS A 163 41.79 7.82 -18.36
CA LYS A 163 41.94 7.90 -19.82
C LYS A 163 41.54 9.30 -20.29
N LYS A 164 42.49 10.06 -20.86
CA LYS A 164 42.16 11.26 -21.64
C LYS A 164 41.49 10.78 -22.93
N LYS A 165 40.29 11.30 -23.21
CA LYS A 165 39.70 11.29 -24.55
C LYS A 165 40.36 12.35 -25.39
#